data_AF-A0A3R8N966-F1
#
_entry.id   AF-A0A3R8N966-F1
#
_cell.length_a   1.000
_cell.length_b   1.000
_cell.length_c   1.000
_cell.angle_alpha   90.00
_cell.angle_beta   90.00
_cell.angle_gamma   90.00
#
_symmetry.space_group_name_H-M   'P 1'
#
loop_
_entity.id
_entity.type
_entity.pdbx_description
1 polymer ?
#
loop_
_entity_poly.entity_id
_entity_poly.type
_entity_poly.pdbx_seq_one_letter_code
_entity_poly.pdbx_strand_id
1 'polypeptide(L)'
;MSGLTGLIAGLALAIQQAPPPSDPSTWWSPEVRRPTAEQDPLYARRLGKTEQATPINNGVEPLLYRLWGLQPLQGQVLRKGELILEVWARPAGDVRQAVVRLTLRRDGRAFVQARAGLGCCTPEIGRRVDINAELAEPRIAALRAVSADPAWSQPRAVIVDYGGGAVSAVCVDGVSWDVTLVIPGQARHLRRACDDAEVGSIAGILSAAIGAAVGRDPRFDAVLPRGADFSRQQRAYDDLLASGGRLRSDASDRPQPPAVPPPPDDEPPADVSRPSGS
;
A
#
# COMPACT_ATOMS: atom_id res chain seq x y z
N MET A 1 12.76 -64.12 1.95
CA MET A 1 11.51 -63.58 2.52
C MET A 1 11.92 -62.41 3.40
N SER A 2 12.05 -61.18 2.89
CA SER A 2 11.02 -60.21 2.45
C SER A 2 10.49 -59.33 3.59
N GLY A 3 10.60 -58.00 3.40
CA GLY A 3 9.96 -56.89 4.16
C GLY A 3 10.87 -56.28 5.24
N LEU A 4 11.46 -55.08 5.17
CA LEU A 4 11.09 -53.77 4.59
C LEU A 4 9.76 -53.21 5.10
N THR A 5 9.83 -52.34 6.12
CA THR A 5 8.91 -51.21 6.48
C THR A 5 9.28 -50.74 7.90
N GLY A 6 9.45 -49.47 8.25
CA GLY A 6 9.36 -48.19 7.57
C GLY A 6 9.56 -47.12 8.65
N LEU A 7 10.59 -46.29 8.51
CA LEU A 7 10.83 -45.10 9.32
C LEU A 7 9.79 -44.04 8.93
N ILE A 8 8.79 -43.79 9.79
CA ILE A 8 7.95 -42.60 9.67
C ILE A 8 8.59 -41.51 10.52
N ALA A 9 9.44 -40.71 9.88
CA ALA A 9 9.84 -39.41 10.41
C ALA A 9 8.61 -38.49 10.38
N GLY A 10 8.04 -38.23 11.56
CA GLY A 10 6.99 -37.23 11.72
C GLY A 10 7.56 -35.83 11.49
N LEU A 11 7.28 -35.24 10.32
CA LEU A 11 7.38 -33.80 10.14
C LEU A 11 6.29 -33.15 11.01
N ALA A 12 6.70 -32.56 12.13
CA ALA A 12 5.87 -31.61 12.83
C ALA A 12 5.75 -30.35 11.97
N LEU A 13 4.61 -30.18 11.31
CA LEU A 13 4.18 -28.89 10.77
C LEU A 13 4.08 -27.91 11.95
N ALA A 14 5.02 -26.98 12.03
CA ALA A 14 4.86 -25.79 12.85
C ALA A 14 3.72 -24.97 12.25
N ILE A 15 2.51 -25.18 12.76
CA ILE A 15 1.41 -24.24 12.58
C ILE A 15 1.88 -22.97 13.29
N GLN A 16 2.33 -21.98 12.52
CA GLN A 16 2.55 -20.64 13.02
C GLN A 16 1.19 -20.13 13.51
N GLN A 17 0.93 -20.29 14.82
CA GLN A 17 -0.22 -19.68 15.46
C GLN A 17 -0.10 -18.18 15.22
N ALA A 18 -1.13 -17.60 14.59
CA ALA A 18 -1.24 -16.15 14.51
C ALA A 18 -1.08 -15.58 15.92
N PRO A 19 -0.30 -14.49 16.09
CA PRO A 19 -0.22 -13.83 17.39
C PRO A 19 -1.64 -13.53 17.88
N PRO A 20 -1.92 -13.73 19.19
CA PRO A 20 -3.26 -13.44 19.72
C PRO A 20 -3.64 -12.00 19.36
N PRO A 21 -4.90 -11.74 18.98
CA PRO A 21 -5.34 -10.38 18.68
C PRO A 21 -5.01 -9.48 19.88
N SER A 22 -4.46 -8.31 19.63
CA SER A 22 -4.19 -7.37 20.72
C SER A 22 -5.51 -7.03 21.41
N ASP A 23 -5.50 -7.07 22.74
CA ASP A 23 -6.68 -6.76 23.54
C ASP A 23 -7.17 -5.35 23.14
N PRO A 24 -8.44 -5.19 22.69
CA PRO A 24 -9.01 -3.89 22.36
C PRO A 24 -8.80 -2.83 23.44
N SER A 25 -8.71 -3.22 24.71
CA SER A 25 -8.43 -2.31 25.84
C SER A 25 -7.07 -1.61 25.75
N THR A 26 -6.11 -2.21 25.03
CA THR A 26 -4.75 -1.65 24.84
C THR A 26 -4.74 -0.39 24.00
N TRP A 27 -5.73 -0.21 23.12
CA TRP A 27 -5.96 1.04 22.37
C TRP A 27 -6.44 2.18 23.27
N TRP A 28 -7.13 1.84 24.36
CA TRP A 28 -7.77 2.78 25.27
C TRP A 28 -6.92 3.11 26.51
N SER A 29 -5.85 2.34 26.75
CA SER A 29 -4.90 2.49 27.86
C SER A 29 -3.83 3.58 27.59
N PRO A 30 -3.13 4.12 28.62
CA PRO A 30 -2.51 5.46 28.57
C PRO A 30 -1.19 5.57 27.77
N GLU A 31 -0.75 6.83 27.58
CA GLU A 31 0.28 7.37 26.66
C GLU A 31 1.05 6.39 25.77
N VAL A 32 0.66 6.39 24.48
CA VAL A 32 1.43 5.77 23.41
C VAL A 32 2.76 6.50 23.29
N ARG A 33 3.86 5.82 23.61
CA ARG A 33 5.21 6.32 23.32
C ARG A 33 5.30 6.54 21.82
N ARG A 34 5.34 7.81 21.39
CA ARG A 34 5.61 8.12 19.99
C ARG A 34 7.00 7.56 19.66
N PRO A 35 7.16 6.83 18.54
CA PRO A 35 8.47 6.44 18.06
C PRO A 35 9.34 7.68 17.95
N THR A 36 10.65 7.49 18.09
CA THR A 36 11.61 8.49 17.61
C THR A 36 11.22 8.84 16.18
N ALA A 37 11.08 10.14 15.90
CA ALA A 37 10.77 10.62 14.57
C ALA A 37 11.96 10.30 13.66
N GLU A 38 11.99 9.10 13.09
CA GLU A 38 12.65 8.87 11.82
C GLU A 38 11.96 9.81 10.84
N GLN A 39 12.66 10.91 10.59
CA GLN A 39 12.19 12.04 9.80
C GLN A 39 11.68 11.49 8.46
N ASP A 40 10.59 12.08 7.97
CA ASP A 40 10.07 11.80 6.63
C ASP A 40 11.26 11.65 5.66
N PRO A 41 11.41 10.51 4.95
CA PRO A 41 12.58 10.23 4.13
C PRO A 41 12.83 11.29 3.04
N LEU A 42 11.83 12.14 2.77
CA LEU A 42 11.87 13.24 1.82
C LEU A 42 11.70 14.62 2.50
N TYR A 43 11.90 14.68 3.81
CA TYR A 43 11.74 15.89 4.62
C TYR A 43 12.55 17.08 4.11
N ALA A 44 12.01 18.29 4.36
CA ALA A 44 12.64 19.59 4.07
C ALA A 44 13.07 19.83 2.61
N ARG A 45 12.54 19.06 1.67
CA ARG A 45 12.77 19.30 0.24
C ARG A 45 11.99 20.51 -0.24
N ARG A 46 12.60 21.23 -1.18
CA ARG A 46 11.99 22.35 -1.90
C ARG A 46 12.10 22.07 -3.39
N LEU A 47 11.09 22.51 -4.14
CA LEU A 47 11.15 22.49 -5.60
C LEU A 47 12.31 23.36 -6.07
N GLY A 48 13.17 22.79 -6.92
CA GLY A 48 14.15 23.54 -7.67
C GLY A 48 13.49 24.47 -8.70
N LYS A 49 14.26 25.40 -9.26
CA LYS A 49 13.75 26.42 -10.22
C LYS A 49 13.08 25.83 -11.47
N THR A 50 13.42 24.59 -11.85
CA THR A 50 12.91 23.89 -13.04
C THR A 50 12.10 22.64 -12.69
N GLU A 51 11.94 22.31 -11.40
CA GLU A 51 11.16 21.17 -10.95
C GLU A 51 9.69 21.56 -10.84
N GLN A 52 8.78 20.66 -11.23
CA GLN A 52 7.35 20.82 -11.02
C GLN A 52 6.87 19.83 -9.97
N ALA A 53 5.95 20.26 -9.11
CA ALA A 53 5.25 19.35 -8.22
C ALA A 53 4.45 18.34 -9.04
N THR A 54 4.38 17.11 -8.54
CA THR A 54 3.49 16.11 -9.15
C THR A 54 2.04 16.48 -8.80
N PRO A 55 1.16 16.68 -9.79
CA PRO A 55 -0.22 17.05 -9.51
C PRO A 55 -0.97 15.88 -8.88
N ILE A 56 -1.54 16.10 -7.70
CA ILE A 56 -2.39 15.15 -6.98
C ILE A 56 -3.85 15.53 -7.24
N ASN A 57 -4.38 15.11 -8.39
CA ASN A 57 -5.73 15.47 -8.84
C ASN A 57 -6.84 14.64 -8.18
N ASN A 58 -6.48 13.49 -7.62
CA ASN A 58 -7.36 12.58 -6.90
C ASN A 58 -6.65 12.19 -5.58
N GLY A 59 -7.34 11.48 -4.68
CA GLY A 59 -6.74 10.97 -3.44
C GLY A 59 -7.24 11.67 -2.18
N VAL A 60 -6.39 11.72 -1.15
CA VAL A 60 -6.76 12.19 0.18
C VAL A 60 -6.54 13.70 0.33
N GLU A 61 -7.52 14.36 0.97
CA GLU A 61 -7.49 15.79 1.26
C GLU A 61 -6.31 16.18 2.17
N PRO A 62 -5.59 17.29 1.89
CA PRO A 62 -4.44 17.73 2.68
C PRO A 62 -4.68 17.81 4.20
N LEU A 63 -5.88 18.24 4.61
CA LEU A 63 -6.25 18.37 6.02
C LEU A 63 -6.27 17.02 6.74
N LEU A 64 -6.61 15.93 6.05
CA LEU A 64 -6.65 14.61 6.67
C LEU A 64 -5.25 14.17 7.09
N TYR A 65 -4.21 14.42 6.28
CA TYR A 65 -2.82 14.09 6.64
C TYR A 65 -2.35 14.73 7.94
N ARG A 66 -2.80 15.96 8.23
CA ARG A 66 -2.48 16.64 9.49
C ARG A 66 -2.99 15.85 10.69
N LEU A 67 -4.19 15.27 10.59
CA LEU A 67 -4.76 14.43 11.67
C LEU A 67 -3.94 13.15 11.89
N TRP A 68 -3.36 12.61 10.82
CA TRP A 68 -2.53 11.41 10.82
C TRP A 68 -1.04 11.69 11.09
N GLY A 69 -0.63 12.95 11.24
CA GLY A 69 0.77 13.32 11.47
C GLY A 69 1.68 12.90 10.32
N LEU A 70 1.15 12.95 9.10
CA LEU A 70 1.88 12.72 7.86
C LEU A 70 2.01 14.02 7.09
N GLN A 71 3.09 14.17 6.33
CA GLN A 71 3.20 15.25 5.35
C GLN A 71 2.22 15.00 4.19
N PRO A 72 1.41 15.98 3.75
CA PRO A 72 0.53 15.81 2.60
C PRO A 72 1.30 15.41 1.33
N LEU A 73 0.76 14.50 0.52
CA LEU A 73 1.39 14.11 -0.75
C LEU A 73 1.55 15.31 -1.71
N GLN A 74 0.64 16.27 -1.63
CA GLN A 74 0.65 17.52 -2.39
C GLN A 74 1.91 18.37 -2.14
N GLY A 75 2.58 18.19 -1.00
CA GLY A 75 3.82 18.87 -0.65
C GLY A 75 5.08 18.05 -0.93
N GLN A 76 4.95 16.80 -1.39
CA GLN A 76 6.09 15.90 -1.60
C GLN A 76 6.76 16.16 -2.95
N VAL A 77 8.09 16.22 -2.93
CA VAL A 77 8.91 16.43 -4.12
C VAL A 77 9.67 15.15 -4.44
N LEU A 78 9.27 14.50 -5.54
CA LEU A 78 9.91 13.28 -6.06
C LEU A 78 10.81 13.59 -7.25
N ARG A 79 11.98 12.96 -7.25
CA ARG A 79 12.96 12.99 -8.33
C ARG A 79 13.08 11.61 -8.98
N LYS A 80 13.74 11.54 -10.13
CA LYS A 80 13.97 10.28 -10.87
C LYS A 80 14.49 9.17 -9.93
N GLY A 81 13.86 7.99 -10.01
CA GLY A 81 14.18 6.82 -9.19
C GLY A 81 13.54 6.81 -7.80
N GLU A 82 12.70 7.79 -7.46
CA GLU A 82 11.94 7.84 -6.21
C GLU A 82 10.46 7.52 -6.47
N LEU A 83 9.79 6.95 -5.46
CA LEU A 83 8.34 6.76 -5.50
C LEU A 83 7.75 6.81 -4.10
N ILE A 84 6.48 7.17 -4.01
CA ILE A 84 5.65 7.01 -2.81
C ILE A 84 4.47 6.12 -3.17
N LEU A 85 4.27 5.07 -2.38
CA LEU A 85 3.03 4.29 -2.37
C LEU A 85 2.31 4.57 -1.05
N GLU A 86 1.04 4.95 -1.10
CA GLU A 86 0.22 5.19 0.08
C GLU A 86 -1.08 4.38 0.01
N VAL A 87 -1.39 3.67 1.10
CA VAL A 87 -2.56 2.81 1.23
C VAL A 87 -3.35 3.20 2.47
N TRP A 88 -4.62 3.53 2.29
CA TRP A 88 -5.57 3.82 3.35
C TRP A 88 -6.56 2.67 3.48
N ALA A 89 -6.66 2.13 4.69
CA ALA A 89 -7.64 1.12 5.08
C ALA A 89 -8.79 1.79 5.84
N ARG A 90 -10.00 1.68 5.30
CA ARG A 90 -11.22 2.25 5.88
C ARG A 90 -12.30 1.17 6.04
N PRO A 91 -12.33 0.49 7.19
CA PRO A 91 -13.40 -0.45 7.56
C PRO A 91 -14.77 0.24 7.57
N ALA A 92 -15.80 -0.44 7.08
CA ALA A 92 -17.16 0.11 7.03
C ALA A 92 -17.88 0.03 8.39
N GLY A 93 -17.65 -1.04 9.16
CA GLY A 93 -18.28 -1.30 10.46
C GLY A 93 -17.41 -1.02 11.68
N ASP A 94 -16.20 -0.49 11.50
CA ASP A 94 -15.26 -0.19 12.58
C ASP A 94 -14.74 1.25 12.42
N VAL A 95 -14.49 1.89 13.56
CA VAL A 95 -13.97 3.25 13.67
C VAL A 95 -12.45 3.28 13.55
N ARG A 96 -11.79 2.11 13.67
CA ARG A 96 -10.35 1.94 13.47
C ARG A 96 -10.01 2.12 12.00
N GLN A 97 -9.06 2.99 11.71
CA GLN A 97 -8.54 3.23 10.38
C GLN A 97 -7.02 3.06 10.40
N ALA A 98 -6.44 2.80 9.24
CA ALA A 98 -4.99 2.74 9.09
C ALA A 98 -4.54 3.40 7.78
N VAL A 99 -3.34 3.94 7.79
CA VAL A 99 -2.62 4.40 6.60
C VAL A 99 -1.21 3.83 6.62
N VAL A 100 -0.75 3.34 5.47
CA VAL A 100 0.61 2.89 5.25
C VAL A 100 1.19 3.67 4.09
N ARG A 101 2.26 4.41 4.33
CA ARG A 101 3.05 5.06 3.29
C ARG A 101 4.39 4.38 3.17
N LEU A 102 4.72 3.90 1.98
CA LEU A 102 6.03 3.42 1.60
C LEU A 102 6.72 4.45 0.72
N THR A 103 8.00 4.73 0.98
CA THR A 103 8.79 5.65 0.17
C THR A 103 10.07 4.96 -0.29
N LEU A 104 10.31 4.91 -1.59
CA LEU A 104 11.59 4.52 -2.18
C LEU A 104 12.41 5.77 -2.47
N ARG A 105 13.66 5.80 -2.02
CA ARG A 105 14.62 6.85 -2.33
C ARG A 105 15.51 6.44 -3.50
N ARG A 106 16.11 7.45 -4.15
CA ARG A 106 17.04 7.28 -5.27
C ARG A 106 18.29 6.47 -4.92
N ASP A 107 18.72 6.51 -3.65
CA ASP A 107 19.83 5.70 -3.14
C ASP A 107 19.47 4.21 -2.94
N GLY A 108 18.23 3.83 -3.29
CA GLY A 108 17.73 2.47 -3.23
C GLY A 108 17.15 2.06 -1.89
N ARG A 109 17.30 2.89 -0.85
CA ARG A 109 16.70 2.65 0.47
C ARG A 109 15.20 2.90 0.42
N ALA A 110 14.43 2.15 1.20
CA ALA A 110 13.00 2.40 1.33
C ALA A 110 12.54 2.41 2.78
N PHE A 111 11.44 3.11 3.03
CA PHE A 111 10.94 3.38 4.38
C PHE A 111 9.44 3.14 4.44
N VAL A 112 8.95 2.72 5.60
CA VAL A 112 7.53 2.65 5.94
C VAL A 112 7.19 3.71 6.98
N GLN A 113 6.13 4.46 6.72
CA GLN A 113 5.43 5.30 7.69
C GLN A 113 4.00 4.78 7.80
N ALA A 114 3.72 3.98 8.81
CA ALA A 114 2.38 3.45 9.06
C ALA A 114 1.73 4.15 10.26
N ARG A 115 0.43 4.38 10.18
CA ARG A 115 -0.37 4.96 11.25
C ARG A 115 -1.65 4.16 11.40
N ALA A 116 -2.10 3.98 12.64
CA ALA A 116 -3.41 3.40 12.91
C ALA A 116 -4.09 4.18 14.05
N GLY A 117 -5.41 4.34 14.00
CA GLY A 117 -6.12 5.22 14.92
C GLY A 117 -7.63 5.22 14.75
N LEU A 118 -8.32 5.99 15.60
CA LEU A 118 -9.79 6.03 15.65
C LEU A 118 -10.32 7.26 14.91
N GLY A 119 -11.14 7.04 13.88
CA GLY A 119 -11.54 8.08 12.92
C GLY A 119 -12.80 8.89 13.28
N CYS A 120 -13.60 8.52 14.29
CA CYS A 120 -14.97 9.04 14.42
C CYS A 120 -15.35 9.79 15.71
N CYS A 121 -14.41 10.16 16.60
CA CYS A 121 -14.81 10.72 17.92
C CYS A 121 -14.01 11.92 18.44
N THR A 122 -12.99 12.40 17.73
CA THR A 122 -12.17 13.56 18.15
C THR A 122 -11.71 14.36 16.94
N PRO A 123 -11.41 15.68 17.07
CA PRO A 123 -10.86 16.52 16.00
C PRO A 123 -9.40 16.17 15.62
N GLU A 124 -8.92 15.04 16.14
CA GLU A 124 -7.65 14.39 15.88
C GLU A 124 -7.90 12.90 15.76
N ILE A 125 -7.01 12.18 15.06
CA ILE A 125 -6.99 10.72 15.14
C ILE A 125 -6.49 10.37 16.53
N GLY A 126 -7.44 10.19 17.45
CA GLY A 126 -7.15 9.85 18.83
C GLY A 126 -6.41 8.50 18.91
N ARG A 127 -5.50 8.39 19.88
CA ARG A 127 -4.79 7.13 20.19
C ARG A 127 -4.02 6.55 19.00
N ARG A 128 -3.36 7.42 18.24
CA ARG A 128 -2.59 7.04 17.04
C ARG A 128 -1.36 6.20 17.38
N VAL A 129 -1.25 5.05 16.73
CA VAL A 129 -0.04 4.24 16.66
C VAL A 129 0.79 4.74 15.49
N ASP A 130 2.06 5.01 15.73
CA ASP A 130 3.01 5.47 14.71
C ASP A 130 4.08 4.39 14.51
N ILE A 131 4.34 4.04 13.25
CA ILE A 131 5.47 3.20 12.85
C ILE A 131 6.26 4.02 11.84
N ASN A 132 7.54 4.23 12.10
CA ASN A 132 8.51 4.74 11.12
C ASN A 132 9.70 3.79 11.17
N ALA A 133 10.07 3.24 10.01
CA ALA A 133 11.18 2.30 9.91
C ALA A 133 11.73 2.22 8.49
N GLU A 134 13.01 1.89 8.37
CA GLU A 134 13.59 1.41 7.13
C GLU A 134 13.08 -0.01 6.77
N LEU A 135 13.00 -0.29 5.46
CA LEU A 135 12.58 -1.57 4.90
C LEU A 135 13.78 -2.47 4.62
N ALA A 136 13.61 -3.77 4.86
CA ALA A 136 14.58 -4.78 4.45
C ALA A 136 14.51 -5.04 2.94
N GLU A 137 15.62 -5.47 2.34
CA GLU A 137 15.77 -5.72 0.90
C GLU A 137 14.61 -6.46 0.22
N PRO A 138 14.05 -7.56 0.78
CA PRO A 138 12.91 -8.24 0.15
C PRO A 138 11.67 -7.34 0.00
N ARG A 139 11.45 -6.41 0.94
CA ARG A 139 10.34 -5.44 0.88
C ARG A 139 10.64 -4.29 -0.07
N ILE A 140 11.91 -3.91 -0.23
CA ILE A 140 12.35 -2.93 -1.23
C ILE A 140 12.07 -3.47 -2.64
N ALA A 141 12.45 -4.72 -2.92
CA ALA A 141 12.19 -5.37 -4.21
C ALA A 141 10.69 -5.43 -4.53
N ALA A 142 9.85 -5.81 -3.55
CA ALA A 142 8.40 -5.81 -3.71
C ALA A 142 7.85 -4.40 -4.01
N LEU A 143 8.34 -3.37 -3.33
CA LEU A 143 7.94 -1.98 -3.57
C LEU A 143 8.31 -1.49 -4.98
N ARG A 144 9.49 -1.88 -5.49
CA ARG A 144 9.90 -1.55 -6.87
C ARG A 144 8.96 -2.20 -7.88
N ALA A 145 8.58 -3.46 -7.67
CA ALA A 145 7.67 -4.16 -8.57
C ALA A 145 6.27 -3.51 -8.63
N VAL A 146 5.81 -2.91 -7.52
CA VAL A 146 4.50 -2.25 -7.46
C VAL A 146 4.35 -1.13 -8.49
N SER A 147 5.40 -0.36 -8.81
CA SER A 147 5.25 0.74 -9.79
C SER A 147 4.90 0.27 -11.21
N ALA A 148 5.24 -0.98 -11.53
CA ALA A 148 4.94 -1.62 -12.82
C ALA A 148 3.64 -2.44 -12.80
N ASP A 149 2.90 -2.44 -11.68
CA ASP A 149 1.68 -3.23 -11.55
C ASP A 149 0.61 -2.79 -12.58
N PRO A 150 0.04 -3.72 -13.38
CA PRO A 150 -0.95 -3.38 -14.39
C PRO A 150 -2.22 -2.76 -13.80
N ALA A 151 -2.50 -2.94 -12.51
CA ALA A 151 -3.63 -2.35 -11.84
C ALA A 151 -3.63 -0.82 -11.88
N TRP A 152 -2.45 -0.19 -12.05
CA TRP A 152 -2.39 1.26 -12.24
C TRP A 152 -3.07 1.72 -13.51
N SER A 153 -3.28 0.88 -14.51
CA SER A 153 -4.02 1.22 -15.73
C SER A 153 -5.55 1.18 -15.56
N GLN A 154 -6.04 0.56 -14.47
CA GLN A 154 -7.47 0.46 -14.19
C GLN A 154 -8.08 1.84 -13.88
N PRO A 155 -9.42 1.99 -14.02
CA PRO A 155 -10.14 3.16 -13.53
C PRO A 155 -9.86 3.43 -12.04
N ARG A 156 -10.01 4.69 -11.60
CA ARG A 156 -9.79 5.01 -10.18
C ARG A 156 -10.77 4.23 -9.34
N ALA A 157 -12.06 4.37 -9.60
CA ALA A 157 -13.11 3.61 -8.95
C ALA A 157 -13.71 2.61 -9.95
N VAL A 158 -13.96 1.40 -9.47
CA VAL A 158 -14.50 0.31 -10.28
C VAL A 158 -15.74 -0.29 -9.61
N ILE A 159 -16.54 -0.96 -10.42
CA ILE A 159 -17.63 -1.83 -10.01
C ILE A 159 -17.49 -3.17 -10.74
N VAL A 160 -17.98 -4.25 -10.13
CA VAL A 160 -17.87 -5.60 -10.71
C VAL A 160 -19.05 -5.91 -11.61
N ASP A 161 -18.75 -6.42 -12.80
CA ASP A 161 -19.71 -6.99 -13.75
C ASP A 161 -19.47 -8.51 -13.82
N TYR A 162 -20.27 -9.28 -13.07
CA TYR A 162 -20.22 -10.75 -13.09
C TYR A 162 -20.89 -11.37 -14.34
N GLY A 163 -21.25 -10.56 -15.34
CA GLY A 163 -21.90 -11.01 -16.59
C GLY A 163 -23.41 -10.76 -16.66
N GLY A 164 -24.03 -10.32 -15.56
CA GLY A 164 -25.44 -9.90 -15.48
C GLY A 164 -25.65 -8.39 -15.50
N GLY A 165 -24.58 -7.61 -15.73
CA GLY A 165 -24.56 -6.17 -15.50
C GLY A 165 -23.81 -5.80 -14.22
N ALA A 166 -23.45 -4.52 -14.11
CA ALA A 166 -22.67 -4.00 -12.99
C ALA A 166 -23.54 -3.11 -12.11
N VAL A 167 -23.42 -3.27 -10.79
CA VAL A 167 -24.07 -2.44 -9.78
C VAL A 167 -23.02 -1.85 -8.86
N SER A 168 -23.17 -0.59 -8.48
CA SER A 168 -22.25 0.03 -7.51
C SER A 168 -22.44 -0.62 -6.15
N ALA A 169 -21.37 -1.25 -5.65
CA ALA A 169 -21.37 -1.88 -4.34
C ALA A 169 -21.09 -0.82 -3.27
N VAL A 170 -22.06 -0.60 -2.38
CA VAL A 170 -21.79 0.13 -1.14
C VAL A 170 -21.02 -0.81 -0.22
N CYS A 171 -19.87 -0.35 0.28
CA CYS A 171 -19.12 -1.14 1.25
C CYS A 171 -19.83 -1.10 2.61
N VAL A 172 -20.58 -2.16 2.94
CA VAL A 172 -21.35 -2.28 4.19
C VAL A 172 -20.57 -3.10 5.22
N ASP A 173 -19.90 -4.17 4.80
CA ASP A 173 -19.11 -5.04 5.65
C ASP A 173 -17.77 -5.35 4.98
N GLY A 174 -16.68 -5.14 5.72
CA GLY A 174 -15.31 -5.27 5.24
C GLY A 174 -14.54 -3.95 5.23
N VAL A 175 -13.46 -3.92 4.45
CA VAL A 175 -12.51 -2.80 4.38
C VAL A 175 -12.49 -2.25 2.98
N SER A 176 -12.69 -0.94 2.90
CA SER A 176 -12.53 -0.19 1.67
C SER A 176 -11.15 0.44 1.61
N TRP A 177 -10.58 0.52 0.40
CA TRP A 177 -9.17 0.85 0.21
C TRP A 177 -9.00 2.05 -0.71
N ASP A 178 -8.15 2.98 -0.31
CA ASP A 178 -7.66 4.04 -1.19
C ASP A 178 -6.16 3.91 -1.32
N VAL A 179 -5.70 3.76 -2.55
CA VAL A 179 -4.32 3.49 -2.88
C VAL A 179 -3.84 4.60 -3.80
N THR A 180 -2.70 5.19 -3.48
CA THR A 180 -2.07 6.25 -4.25
C THR A 180 -0.64 5.86 -4.56
N LEU A 181 -0.27 5.83 -5.84
CA LEU A 181 1.12 5.82 -6.30
C LEU A 181 1.49 7.21 -6.77
N VAL A 182 2.60 7.74 -6.28
CA VAL A 182 3.22 8.97 -6.76
C VAL A 182 4.62 8.61 -7.26
N ILE A 183 4.87 8.94 -8.52
CA ILE A 183 6.18 8.90 -9.17
C ILE A 183 6.47 10.28 -9.75
N PRO A 184 7.71 10.59 -10.18
CA PRO A 184 8.03 11.91 -10.72
C PRO A 184 7.13 12.28 -11.90
N GLY A 185 6.36 13.35 -11.73
CA GLY A 185 5.48 13.90 -12.77
C GLY A 185 4.11 13.23 -12.87
N GLN A 186 3.83 12.19 -12.07
CA GLN A 186 2.57 11.46 -12.17
C GLN A 186 2.07 10.89 -10.84
N ALA A 187 0.76 11.01 -10.60
CA ALA A 187 0.07 10.28 -9.55
C ALA A 187 -1.06 9.41 -10.11
N ARG A 188 -1.23 8.23 -9.53
CA ARG A 188 -2.34 7.30 -9.82
C ARG A 188 -3.04 6.95 -8.51
N HIS A 189 -4.36 6.89 -8.56
CA HIS A 189 -5.22 6.66 -7.42
C HIS A 189 -6.21 5.54 -7.75
N LEU A 190 -6.29 4.54 -6.88
CA LEU A 190 -7.23 3.44 -6.98
C LEU A 190 -8.10 3.43 -5.72
N ARG A 191 -9.41 3.36 -5.91
CA ARG A 191 -10.42 3.17 -4.88
C ARG A 191 -11.03 1.80 -5.11
N ARG A 192 -10.98 0.94 -4.10
CA ARG A 192 -11.74 -0.32 -4.08
C ARG A 192 -12.70 -0.28 -2.91
N ALA A 193 -13.92 -0.71 -3.13
CA ALA A 193 -14.86 -0.96 -2.05
C ALA A 193 -14.40 -2.20 -1.26
N CYS A 194 -15.33 -2.97 -0.71
CA CYS A 194 -15.01 -4.23 -0.03
C CYS A 194 -15.47 -5.48 -0.79
N ASP A 195 -15.91 -5.35 -2.04
CA ASP A 195 -16.09 -6.52 -2.92
C ASP A 195 -14.74 -7.22 -3.14
N ASP A 196 -14.73 -8.54 -3.04
CA ASP A 196 -13.50 -9.32 -3.07
C ASP A 196 -12.78 -9.27 -4.42
N ALA A 197 -13.50 -9.21 -5.54
CA ALA A 197 -12.90 -9.11 -6.86
C ALA A 197 -12.36 -7.68 -7.11
N GLU A 198 -13.04 -6.65 -6.59
CA GLU A 198 -12.49 -5.30 -6.58
C GLU A 198 -11.17 -5.24 -5.80
N VAL A 199 -11.15 -5.73 -4.55
CA VAL A 199 -9.94 -5.72 -3.73
C VAL A 199 -8.86 -6.63 -4.35
N GLY A 200 -9.27 -7.76 -4.93
CA GLY A 200 -8.40 -8.72 -5.61
C GLY A 200 -7.61 -8.11 -6.76
N SER A 201 -8.22 -7.19 -7.50
CA SER A 201 -7.58 -6.49 -8.60
C SER A 201 -6.35 -5.65 -8.24
N ILE A 202 -6.14 -5.38 -6.94
CA ILE A 202 -5.00 -4.65 -6.39
C ILE A 202 -4.31 -5.43 -5.25
N ALA A 203 -4.59 -6.73 -5.11
CA ALA A 203 -4.11 -7.52 -3.98
C ALA A 203 -2.58 -7.56 -3.88
N GLY A 204 -1.86 -7.57 -5.01
CA GLY A 204 -0.40 -7.47 -5.02
C GLY A 204 0.12 -6.18 -4.38
N ILE A 205 -0.47 -5.03 -4.76
CA ILE A 205 -0.14 -3.71 -4.20
C ILE A 205 -0.43 -3.68 -2.70
N LEU A 206 -1.61 -4.15 -2.28
CA LEU A 206 -2.00 -4.20 -0.87
C LEU A 206 -1.10 -5.12 -0.05
N SER A 207 -0.76 -6.30 -0.57
CA SER A 207 0.14 -7.25 0.09
C SER A 207 1.53 -6.66 0.31
N ALA A 208 2.06 -5.93 -0.68
CA ALA A 208 3.35 -5.25 -0.57
C ALA A 208 3.31 -4.13 0.50
N ALA A 209 2.30 -3.26 0.45
CA ALA A 209 2.14 -2.15 1.39
C ALA A 209 1.92 -2.64 2.83
N ILE A 210 0.90 -3.47 3.04
CA ILE A 210 0.53 -3.96 4.36
C ILE A 210 1.61 -4.88 4.93
N GLY A 211 2.24 -5.72 4.10
CA GLY A 211 3.33 -6.59 4.53
C GLY A 211 4.58 -5.85 5.00
N ALA A 212 4.75 -4.58 4.63
CA ALA A 212 5.85 -3.73 5.10
C ALA A 212 5.59 -3.14 6.51
N ALA A 213 4.32 -3.06 6.93
CA ALA A 213 3.89 -2.51 8.22
C ALA A 213 3.56 -3.58 9.26
N VAL A 214 2.95 -4.69 8.84
CA VAL A 214 2.48 -5.76 9.74
C VAL A 214 3.62 -6.40 10.51
N GLY A 215 3.38 -6.74 11.78
CA GLY A 215 4.33 -7.37 12.68
C GLY A 215 5.28 -6.39 13.38
N ARG A 216 5.13 -5.08 13.14
CA ARG A 216 5.93 -4.03 13.79
C ARG A 216 5.29 -3.49 15.07
N ASP A 217 3.95 -3.41 15.12
CA ASP A 217 3.20 -3.04 16.32
C ASP A 217 1.88 -3.83 16.38
N PRO A 218 1.61 -4.58 17.46
CA PRO A 218 0.44 -5.44 17.56
C PRO A 218 -0.89 -4.66 17.59
N ARG A 219 -0.87 -3.37 17.92
CA ARG A 219 -2.07 -2.52 17.83
C ARG A 219 -2.36 -2.18 16.38
N PHE A 220 -1.33 -1.83 15.60
CA PHE A 220 -1.48 -1.64 14.15
C PHE A 220 -2.04 -2.90 13.50
N ASP A 221 -1.49 -4.07 13.85
CA ASP A 221 -1.93 -5.36 13.33
C ASP A 221 -3.40 -5.67 13.64
N ALA A 222 -3.95 -5.18 14.76
CA ALA A 222 -5.36 -5.38 15.10
C ALA A 222 -6.34 -4.58 14.23
N VAL A 223 -5.91 -3.54 13.51
CA VAL A 223 -6.76 -2.89 12.49
C VAL A 223 -6.87 -3.76 11.24
N LEU A 224 -5.92 -4.66 11.04
CA LEU A 224 -5.79 -5.52 9.87
C LEU A 224 -5.73 -6.98 10.31
N PRO A 225 -6.85 -7.58 10.76
CA PRO A 225 -6.84 -8.89 11.41
C PRO A 225 -6.34 -10.04 10.51
N ARG A 226 -6.39 -9.86 9.17
CA ARG A 226 -5.83 -10.81 8.19
C ARG A 226 -4.42 -10.42 7.72
N GLY A 227 -3.83 -9.38 8.32
CA GLY A 227 -2.54 -8.83 7.94
C GLY A 227 -2.46 -8.51 6.45
N ALA A 228 -1.40 -9.01 5.82
CA ALA A 228 -1.11 -8.84 4.40
C ALA A 228 -1.62 -10.00 3.52
N ASP A 229 -2.49 -10.88 4.03
CA ASP A 229 -3.05 -11.97 3.24
C ASP A 229 -4.30 -11.52 2.46
N PHE A 230 -4.10 -11.30 1.16
CA PHE A 230 -5.15 -10.98 0.19
C PHE A 230 -5.41 -12.14 -0.79
N SER A 231 -4.96 -13.36 -0.49
CA SER A 231 -5.05 -14.51 -1.39
C SER A 231 -6.49 -14.92 -1.74
N ARG A 232 -7.44 -14.68 -0.83
CA ARG A 232 -8.87 -14.92 -1.09
C ARG A 232 -9.40 -13.92 -2.12
N GLN A 233 -9.05 -12.65 -1.97
CA GLN A 233 -9.47 -11.58 -2.87
C GLN A 233 -8.84 -11.76 -4.25
N GLN A 234 -7.54 -12.08 -4.30
CA GLN A 234 -6.86 -12.39 -5.56
C GLN A 234 -7.58 -13.51 -6.31
N ARG A 235 -7.90 -14.62 -5.64
CA ARG A 235 -8.68 -15.72 -6.24
C ARG A 235 -10.04 -15.26 -6.76
N ALA A 236 -10.77 -14.44 -6.01
CA ALA A 236 -12.07 -13.92 -6.45
C ALA A 236 -11.95 -13.06 -7.72
N TYR A 237 -10.87 -12.28 -7.86
CA TYR A 237 -10.60 -11.52 -9.08
C TYR A 237 -10.21 -12.43 -10.25
N ASP A 238 -9.37 -13.44 -10.00
CA ASP A 238 -8.98 -14.42 -11.02
C ASP A 238 -10.20 -15.21 -11.51
N ASP A 239 -11.09 -15.63 -10.61
CA ASP A 239 -12.35 -16.31 -10.91
C ASP A 239 -13.32 -15.41 -11.71
N LEU A 240 -13.38 -14.12 -11.39
CA LEU A 240 -14.14 -13.13 -12.16
C LEU A 240 -13.66 -13.08 -13.62
N LEU A 241 -12.34 -12.99 -13.83
CA LEU A 241 -11.77 -12.95 -15.18
C LEU A 241 -11.99 -14.27 -15.92
N ALA A 242 -11.80 -15.40 -15.23
CA ALA A 242 -11.99 -16.74 -15.81
C ALA A 242 -13.44 -17.02 -16.23
N SER A 243 -14.41 -16.44 -15.50
CA SER A 243 -15.85 -16.54 -15.83
C SER A 243 -16.31 -15.54 -16.91
N GLY A 244 -15.41 -14.73 -17.47
CA GLY A 244 -15.72 -13.71 -18.47
C GLY A 244 -16.30 -12.42 -17.89
N GLY A 245 -16.33 -12.30 -16.56
CA GLY A 245 -16.63 -11.05 -15.87
C GLY A 245 -15.51 -10.03 -16.00
N ARG A 246 -15.79 -8.80 -15.58
CA ARG A 246 -14.84 -7.69 -15.69
C ARG A 246 -15.10 -6.60 -14.67
N LEU A 247 -14.08 -5.77 -14.44
CA LEU A 247 -14.25 -4.49 -13.77
C LEU A 247 -14.72 -3.44 -14.76
N ARG A 248 -15.65 -2.58 -14.34
CA ARG A 248 -16.10 -1.40 -15.09
C ARG A 248 -15.85 -0.15 -14.27
N SER A 249 -15.66 0.99 -14.92
CA SER A 249 -15.56 2.28 -14.22
C SER A 249 -16.86 2.56 -13.46
N ASP A 250 -16.74 3.00 -12.21
CA ASP A 250 -17.89 3.44 -11.41
C ASP A 250 -18.47 4.74 -12.00
N ALA A 251 -19.78 4.97 -11.88
CA ALA A 251 -20.42 6.19 -12.38
C ALA A 251 -19.89 7.48 -11.71
N SER A 252 -19.36 7.37 -10.50
CA SER A 252 -18.72 8.44 -9.73
C SER A 252 -17.21 8.56 -9.99
N ASP A 253 -16.67 7.78 -10.92
CA ASP A 253 -15.25 7.78 -11.25
C ASP A 253 -14.82 9.14 -11.81
N ARG A 254 -13.77 9.69 -11.20
CA ARG A 254 -13.14 10.91 -11.69
C ARG A 254 -12.01 10.52 -12.62
N PRO A 255 -11.94 11.09 -13.84
CA PRO A 255 -10.86 10.80 -14.76
C PRO A 255 -9.49 10.99 -14.12
N GLN A 256 -8.58 10.08 -14.44
CA GLN A 256 -7.18 10.19 -14.06
C GLN A 256 -6.34 10.59 -15.28
N PRO A 257 -5.24 11.34 -15.10
CA PRO A 257 -4.27 11.54 -16.16
C PRO A 257 -3.82 10.18 -16.73
N PRO A 258 -3.60 10.07 -18.06
CA PRO A 258 -3.09 8.85 -18.68
C PRO A 258 -1.86 8.32 -17.95
N ALA A 259 -1.69 6.99 -17.96
CA ALA A 259 -0.50 6.40 -17.39
C ALA A 259 0.74 6.86 -18.18
N VAL A 260 1.68 7.55 -17.54
CA VAL A 260 2.98 7.81 -18.16
C VAL A 260 3.79 6.53 -17.99
N PRO A 261 4.30 5.92 -19.08
CA PRO A 261 5.17 4.76 -18.95
C PRO A 261 6.35 5.10 -18.02
N PRO A 262 6.80 4.16 -17.17
CA PRO A 262 8.00 4.39 -16.38
C PRO A 262 9.14 4.80 -17.32
N PRO A 263 9.99 5.77 -16.93
CA PRO A 263 11.16 6.09 -17.72
C PRO A 263 12.00 4.82 -17.88
N PRO A 264 12.59 4.57 -19.06
CA PRO A 264 13.49 3.44 -19.24
C PRO A 264 14.59 3.51 -18.17
N ASP A 265 14.96 2.35 -17.63
CA ASP A 265 16.11 2.21 -16.76
C ASP A 265 17.32 2.82 -17.48
N ASP A 266 18.10 3.64 -16.77
CA ASP A 266 19.25 4.34 -17.34
C ASP A 266 20.16 3.36 -18.10
N GLU A 267 20.48 3.74 -19.34
CA GLU A 267 21.52 3.15 -20.18
C GLU A 267 22.78 2.93 -19.33
N PRO A 268 23.46 1.76 -19.43
CA PRO A 268 24.67 1.51 -18.67
C PRO A 268 25.67 2.66 -18.86
N PRO A 269 26.39 3.06 -17.80
CA PRO A 269 27.26 4.22 -17.86
C PRO A 269 28.20 4.09 -19.05
N ALA A 270 28.15 5.07 -19.96
CA ALA A 270 29.04 5.15 -21.10
C ALA A 270 30.47 4.95 -20.60
N ASP A 271 31.10 3.89 -21.12
CA ASP A 271 32.48 3.56 -20.82
C ASP A 271 33.34 4.78 -21.14
N VAL A 272 33.82 5.46 -20.08
CA VAL A 272 34.73 6.58 -20.22
C VAL A 272 36.06 5.98 -20.66
N SER A 273 36.16 5.78 -21.97
CA SER A 273 37.39 5.46 -22.67
C SER A 273 38.42 6.52 -22.25
N ARG A 274 39.41 6.08 -21.48
CA ARG A 274 40.57 6.89 -21.09
C ARG A 274 41.15 7.57 -22.34
N PRO A 275 41.56 8.84 -22.27
CA PRO A 275 42.41 9.39 -23.30
C PRO A 275 43.75 8.67 -23.24
N SER A 276 44.04 7.84 -24.23
CA SER A 276 45.40 7.39 -24.53
C SER A 276 46.17 8.60 -25.06
N GLY A 277 46.95 9.23 -24.18
CA GLY A 277 47.95 10.20 -24.58
C GLY A 277 49.06 9.52 -25.38
N SER A 278 49.44 10.15 -26.48
CA SER A 278 50.79 10.21 -27.07
C SER A 278 50.80 11.38 -28.05
#